data_AF-A0A950PA19-F1
#
_entry.id   AF-A0A950PA19-F1
#
_cell.length_a   1.000
_cell.length_b   1.000
_cell.length_c   1.000
_cell.angle_alpha   90.00
_cell.angle_beta   90.00
_cell.angle_gamma   90.00
#
_symmetry.space_group_name_H-M   'P 1'
#
loop_
_entity.id
_entity.type
_entity.pdbx_description
1 polymer ?
#
loop_
_entity_poly.entity_id
_entity_poly.type
_entity_poly.pdbx_seq_one_letter_code
_entity_poly.pdbx_strand_id
1 'polypeptide(L)'
;MKHRALWQVCLMLFALCVAPLARGAEPAGEAGPNLFCWKVAGPQGGAVYLLGTIHVGRADFYPLPAVIEAAFKNADTLVTETDLVEPQDSTRLLKLLLQKGMYPLGDSVENHIGAETRAHLAKYIAGAKELASDYTHLKPWFLSVAI
;
A
#
# COMPACT_ATOMS: atom_id res chain seq x y z
N MET A 1 -61.77 -11.71 33.26
CA MET A 1 -61.22 -12.15 31.95
C MET A 1 -60.55 -11.03 31.12
N LYS A 2 -60.62 -9.74 31.49
CA LYS A 2 -60.04 -8.63 30.68
C LYS A 2 -58.59 -8.23 31.00
N HIS A 3 -58.02 -8.64 32.14
CA HIS A 3 -56.62 -8.31 32.52
C HIS A 3 -55.56 -9.27 31.96
N ARG A 4 -55.95 -10.47 31.49
CA ARG A 4 -55.01 -11.44 30.89
C ARG A 4 -54.57 -11.06 29.49
N ALA A 5 -55.43 -10.36 28.73
CA ALA A 5 -55.14 -9.93 27.36
C ALA A 5 -54.18 -8.72 27.30
N LEU A 6 -54.26 -7.78 28.26
CA LEU A 6 -53.32 -6.65 28.32
C LEU A 6 -51.89 -7.09 28.66
N TRP A 7 -51.72 -8.14 29.46
CA TRP A 7 -50.39 -8.67 29.79
C TRP A 7 -49.75 -9.40 28.61
N GLN A 8 -50.54 -10.07 27.77
CA GLN A 8 -50.05 -10.78 26.58
C GLN A 8 -49.62 -9.82 25.46
N VAL A 9 -50.27 -8.66 25.32
CA VAL A 9 -49.89 -7.65 24.32
C VAL A 9 -48.61 -6.90 24.71
N CYS A 10 -48.38 -6.61 26.00
CA CYS A 10 -47.12 -6.01 26.44
C CYS A 10 -45.91 -6.96 26.32
N LEU A 11 -46.11 -8.28 26.47
CA LEU A 11 -45.06 -9.28 26.28
C LEU A 11 -44.66 -9.48 24.81
N MET A 12 -45.60 -9.34 23.85
CA MET A 12 -45.28 -9.41 22.42
C MET A 12 -44.58 -8.14 21.89
N LEU A 13 -44.87 -6.96 22.45
CA LEU A 13 -44.20 -5.71 22.06
C LEU A 13 -42.76 -5.59 22.61
N PHE A 14 -42.44 -6.28 23.71
CA PHE A 14 -41.07 -6.30 24.24
C PHE A 14 -40.14 -7.24 23.45
N ALA A 15 -40.69 -8.28 22.80
CA ALA A 15 -39.92 -9.22 21.99
C ALA A 15 -39.46 -8.65 20.63
N LEU A 16 -40.12 -7.59 20.12
CA LEU A 16 -39.77 -6.97 18.83
C LEU A 16 -38.70 -5.87 18.94
N CYS A 17 -38.39 -5.37 20.14
CA CYS A 17 -37.42 -4.29 20.37
C CYS A 17 -36.05 -4.76 20.91
N VAL A 18 -35.85 -6.07 21.09
CA VAL A 18 -34.56 -6.64 21.56
C VAL A 18 -34.05 -7.68 20.57
N ALA A 19 -34.18 -7.42 19.28
CA ALA A 19 -33.23 -8.00 18.33
C ALA A 19 -31.92 -7.23 18.55
N PRO A 20 -30.86 -7.84 19.12
CA PRO A 20 -29.59 -7.17 19.13
C PRO A 20 -29.20 -6.98 17.67
N LEU A 21 -28.78 -5.76 17.33
CA LEU A 21 -27.84 -5.50 16.25
C LEU A 21 -26.52 -6.22 16.60
N ALA A 22 -26.55 -7.55 16.69
CA ALA A 22 -25.37 -8.39 16.66
C ALA A 22 -24.95 -8.45 15.19
N ARG A 23 -24.45 -7.33 14.69
CA ARG A 23 -23.48 -7.34 13.61
C ARG A 23 -22.27 -8.04 14.23
N GLY A 24 -22.28 -9.37 14.18
CA GLY A 24 -21.13 -10.17 14.55
C GLY A 24 -19.93 -9.55 13.86
N ALA A 25 -18.89 -9.24 14.63
CA ALA A 25 -17.59 -9.06 14.02
C ALA A 25 -17.38 -10.32 13.19
N GLU A 26 -17.37 -10.18 11.86
CA GLU A 26 -17.04 -11.31 11.02
C GLU A 26 -15.72 -11.86 11.54
N PRO A 27 -15.61 -13.19 11.74
CA PRO A 27 -14.33 -13.77 12.09
C PRO A 27 -13.35 -13.26 11.04
N ALA A 28 -12.25 -12.65 11.51
CA ALA A 28 -11.16 -12.30 10.62
C ALA A 28 -10.78 -13.59 9.91
N GLY A 29 -11.20 -13.72 8.64
CA GLY A 29 -10.88 -14.88 7.81
C GLY A 29 -9.37 -15.08 7.87
N GLU A 30 -8.92 -16.33 7.74
CA GLU A 30 -7.49 -16.67 7.66
C GLU A 30 -6.75 -15.54 6.98
N ALA A 31 -5.79 -14.95 7.70
CA ALA A 31 -5.04 -13.82 7.18
C ALA A 31 -4.43 -14.28 5.86
N GLY A 32 -4.97 -13.76 4.75
CA GLY A 32 -4.40 -13.96 3.44
C GLY A 32 -2.94 -13.49 3.43
N PRO A 33 -2.22 -13.66 2.31
CA PRO A 33 -0.86 -13.13 2.20
C PRO A 33 -0.79 -11.69 2.74
N ASN A 34 0.30 -11.33 3.42
CA ASN A 34 0.49 -9.97 3.93
C ASN A 34 0.52 -8.99 2.74
N LEU A 35 -0.64 -8.42 2.41
CA LEU A 35 -0.77 -7.45 1.34
C LEU A 35 -0.55 -6.06 1.91
N PHE A 36 0.25 -5.25 1.23
CA PHE A 36 0.32 -3.81 1.45
C PHE A 36 -0.86 -3.11 0.76
N CYS A 37 -2.08 -3.61 0.98
CA CYS A 37 -3.31 -3.07 0.41
C CYS A 37 -4.31 -2.82 1.55
N TRP A 38 -4.61 -1.55 1.79
CA TRP A 38 -5.54 -1.11 2.82
C TRP A 38 -6.86 -0.69 2.20
N LYS A 39 -7.96 -1.04 2.86
CA LYS A 39 -9.30 -0.61 2.49
C LYS A 39 -9.86 0.30 3.57
N VAL A 40 -10.29 1.49 3.19
CA VAL A 40 -11.06 2.41 4.04
C VAL A 40 -12.49 2.43 3.53
N ALA A 41 -13.43 1.93 4.34
CA ALA A 41 -14.85 1.94 4.01
C ALA A 41 -15.50 3.26 4.45
N GLY A 42 -16.24 3.88 3.53
CA GLY A 42 -17.03 5.07 3.78
C GLY A 42 -18.42 4.75 4.35
N PRO A 43 -19.05 5.71 5.04
CA PRO A 43 -20.34 5.50 5.72
C PRO A 43 -21.51 5.24 4.76
N GLN A 44 -21.38 5.63 3.49
CA GLN A 44 -22.43 5.51 2.46
C GLN A 44 -22.11 4.41 1.43
N GLY A 45 -21.25 3.45 1.78
CA GLY A 45 -20.92 2.31 0.92
C GLY A 45 -19.77 2.54 -0.07
N GLY A 46 -19.26 3.77 -0.19
CA GLY A 46 -18.01 4.04 -0.91
C GLY A 46 -16.79 3.41 -0.22
N ALA A 47 -15.70 3.21 -0.96
CA ALA A 47 -14.44 2.73 -0.38
C ALA A 47 -13.24 3.37 -1.09
N VAL A 48 -12.17 3.58 -0.32
CA VAL A 48 -10.84 3.94 -0.85
C VAL A 48 -9.93 2.75 -0.59
N TYR A 49 -9.23 2.32 -1.64
CA TYR A 49 -8.15 1.35 -1.52
C TYR A 49 -6.82 2.09 -1.65
N LEU A 50 -5.92 1.86 -0.71
CA LEU A 50 -4.54 2.33 -0.77
C LEU A 50 -3.65 1.11 -1.00
N LEU A 51 -3.02 1.03 -2.16
CA LEU A 51 -1.99 0.04 -2.43
C LEU A 51 -0.63 0.71 -2.21
N GLY A 52 0.22 0.07 -1.41
CA GLY A 52 1.59 0.52 -1.13
C GLY A 52 2.47 0.52 -2.38
N THR A 53 3.68 1.07 -2.24
CA THR A 53 4.59 1.24 -3.38
C THR A 53 5.08 -0.09 -3.95
N ILE A 54 5.19 -0.14 -5.27
CA ILE A 54 5.86 -1.20 -6.02
C ILE A 54 6.95 -0.49 -6.83
N HIS A 55 8.19 -0.50 -6.33
CA HIS A 55 9.30 0.18 -7.02
C HIS A 55 9.89 -0.67 -8.14
N VAL A 56 9.94 -2.00 -7.94
CA VAL A 56 10.39 -2.97 -8.94
C VAL A 56 9.56 -4.24 -8.79
N GLY A 57 8.89 -4.65 -9.86
CA GLY A 57 8.16 -5.92 -9.93
C GLY A 57 9.10 -7.07 -10.30
N ARG A 58 8.81 -8.28 -9.82
CA ARG A 58 9.44 -9.52 -10.31
C ARG A 58 8.92 -9.89 -11.71
N ALA A 59 9.63 -10.75 -12.43
CA ALA A 59 9.14 -11.25 -13.73
C ALA A 59 7.79 -11.98 -13.63
N ASP A 60 7.52 -12.63 -12.50
CA ASP A 60 6.28 -13.35 -12.19
C ASP A 60 5.31 -12.53 -11.31
N PHE A 61 5.41 -11.20 -11.36
CA PHE A 61 4.61 -10.30 -10.52
C PHE A 61 3.12 -10.32 -10.85
N TYR A 62 2.76 -10.71 -12.08
CA TYR A 62 1.38 -10.81 -12.54
C TYR A 62 0.91 -12.26 -12.67
N PRO A 63 -0.37 -12.55 -12.42
CA PRO A 63 -1.41 -11.61 -11.98
C PRO A 63 -1.23 -11.18 -10.51
N LEU A 64 -1.75 -10.00 -10.16
CA LEU A 64 -1.76 -9.57 -8.77
C LEU A 64 -2.71 -10.45 -7.94
N PRO A 65 -2.56 -10.48 -6.60
CA PRO A 65 -3.53 -11.11 -5.72
C PRO A 65 -4.96 -10.69 -6.05
N ALA A 66 -5.89 -11.66 -6.09
CA ALA A 66 -7.25 -11.46 -6.62
C ALA A 66 -8.01 -10.28 -5.99
N VAL A 67 -7.78 -9.98 -4.71
CA VAL A 67 -8.39 -8.84 -4.02
C VAL A 67 -7.93 -7.49 -4.59
N ILE A 68 -6.66 -7.40 -5.02
CA ILE A 68 -6.10 -6.20 -5.65
C ILE A 68 -6.64 -6.06 -7.07
N GLU A 69 -6.62 -7.13 -7.86
CA GLU A 69 -7.21 -7.15 -9.21
C GLU A 69 -8.69 -6.74 -9.18
N ALA A 70 -9.45 -7.27 -8.21
CA ALA A 70 -10.85 -6.90 -8.02
C ALA A 70 -11.02 -5.43 -7.59
N ALA A 71 -10.14 -4.90 -6.73
CA ALA A 71 -10.18 -3.50 -6.35
C ALA A 71 -9.90 -2.58 -7.55
N PHE A 72 -8.89 -2.89 -8.37
CA PHE A 72 -8.61 -2.15 -9.60
C PHE A 72 -9.79 -2.19 -10.57
N LYS A 73 -10.34 -3.38 -10.82
CA LYS A 73 -11.44 -3.56 -11.79
C LYS A 73 -12.73 -2.84 -11.38
N ASN A 74 -13.01 -2.76 -10.08
CA ASN A 74 -14.24 -2.14 -9.56
C ASN A 74 -14.05 -0.67 -9.16
N ALA A 75 -12.85 -0.11 -9.27
CA ALA A 75 -12.61 1.29 -8.94
C ALA A 75 -13.20 2.21 -10.02
N ASP A 76 -14.00 3.18 -9.61
CA ASP A 76 -14.49 4.23 -10.51
C ASP A 76 -13.37 5.17 -10.97
N THR A 77 -12.35 5.36 -10.12
CA THR A 77 -11.21 6.25 -10.37
C THR A 77 -9.92 5.61 -9.86
N LEU A 78 -8.86 5.66 -10.67
CA LEU A 78 -7.50 5.34 -10.26
C LEU A 78 -6.70 6.63 -10.06
N VAL A 79 -6.09 6.79 -8.89
CA VAL A 79 -5.19 7.91 -8.57
C VAL A 79 -3.79 7.35 -8.35
N THR A 80 -2.82 7.87 -9.09
CA THR A 80 -1.39 7.54 -8.96
C THR A 80 -0.62 8.72 -8.36
N GLU A 81 0.56 8.45 -7.80
CA GLU A 81 1.43 9.50 -7.23
C GLU A 81 1.84 10.55 -8.29
N THR A 82 1.95 10.11 -9.54
CA THR A 82 2.33 10.97 -10.66
C THR A 82 1.63 10.50 -11.93
N ASP A 83 1.36 11.44 -12.84
CA ASP A 83 0.87 11.13 -14.17
C ASP A 83 2.05 10.60 -15.01
N LEU A 84 1.99 9.31 -15.33
CA LEU A 84 3.00 8.63 -16.16
C LEU A 84 2.57 8.54 -17.63
N VAL A 85 1.37 8.99 -17.98
CA VAL A 85 0.79 8.83 -19.32
C VAL A 85 1.21 9.98 -20.23
N GLU A 86 1.51 11.16 -19.66
CA GLU A 86 1.98 12.33 -20.41
C GLU A 86 3.51 12.33 -20.65
N PRO A 87 3.99 12.31 -21.90
CA PRO A 87 5.43 12.27 -22.21
C PRO A 87 6.23 13.46 -21.69
N GLN A 88 5.60 14.62 -21.53
CA GLN A 88 6.26 15.81 -20.97
C GLN A 88 6.56 15.63 -19.48
N ASP A 89 5.74 14.85 -18.77
CA ASP A 89 5.93 14.56 -17.36
C ASP A 89 7.01 13.52 -17.11
N SER A 90 7.22 12.57 -18.03
CA SER A 90 8.28 11.57 -17.88
C SER A 90 9.69 12.18 -17.93
N THR A 91 9.94 13.13 -18.85
CA THR A 91 11.22 13.86 -18.92
C THR A 91 11.42 14.77 -17.72
N ARG A 92 10.36 15.46 -17.28
CA ARG A 92 10.37 16.32 -16.08
C ARG A 92 10.65 15.50 -14.82
N LEU A 93 10.03 14.34 -14.69
CA LEU A 93 10.21 13.41 -13.58
C LEU A 93 11.65 12.90 -13.54
N LEU A 94 12.20 12.43 -14.67
CA LEU A 94 13.59 11.99 -14.74
C LEU A 94 14.57 13.10 -14.30
N LYS A 95 14.36 14.33 -14.78
CA LYS A 95 15.15 15.48 -14.37
C LYS A 95 15.06 15.73 -12.87
N LEU A 96 13.85 15.67 -12.29
CA LEU A 96 13.64 15.86 -10.87
C LEU A 96 14.32 14.76 -10.04
N LEU A 97 14.23 13.50 -10.47
CA LEU A 97 14.89 12.36 -9.83
C LEU A 97 16.41 12.54 -9.81
N LEU A 98 17.03 12.91 -10.94
CA LEU A 98 18.48 13.17 -10.98
C LEU A 98 18.86 14.36 -10.09
N GLN A 99 18.12 15.46 -10.18
CA GLN A 99 18.39 16.67 -9.37
C GLN A 99 18.26 16.44 -7.86
N LYS A 100 17.30 15.60 -7.44
CA LYS A 100 17.03 15.35 -6.01
C LYS A 100 17.76 14.13 -5.47
N GLY A 101 18.01 13.15 -6.33
CA GLY A 101 18.56 11.85 -6.01
C GLY A 101 20.09 11.77 -6.07
N MET A 102 20.77 12.80 -6.58
CA MET A 102 22.24 12.85 -6.56
C MET A 102 22.77 13.75 -5.44
N TYR A 103 23.92 13.37 -4.89
CA TYR A 103 24.75 14.23 -4.06
C TYR A 103 25.51 15.25 -4.91
N PRO A 104 25.82 16.44 -4.37
CA PRO A 104 26.73 17.37 -5.02
C PRO A 104 28.16 16.82 -5.08
N LEU A 105 29.00 17.46 -5.89
CA LEU A 105 30.42 17.12 -5.96
C LEU A 105 31.08 17.23 -4.57
N GLY A 106 31.84 16.19 -4.19
CA GLY A 106 32.52 16.11 -2.90
C GLY A 106 31.71 15.43 -1.80
N ASP A 107 30.48 14.99 -2.08
CA ASP A 107 29.66 14.19 -1.16
C ASP A 107 29.24 12.86 -1.78
N SER A 108 28.91 11.87 -0.95
CA SER A 108 28.61 10.50 -1.38
C SER A 108 27.73 9.76 -0.38
N VAL A 109 27.09 8.69 -0.83
CA VAL A 109 26.23 7.84 -0.01
C VAL A 109 26.91 7.37 1.27
N GLU A 110 28.19 7.02 1.21
CA GLU A 110 28.99 6.46 2.31
C GLU A 110 29.10 7.44 3.50
N ASN A 111 28.97 8.75 3.26
CA ASN A 111 28.98 9.78 4.31
C ASN A 111 27.66 9.86 5.08
N HIS A 112 26.57 9.31 4.54
CA HIS A 112 25.21 9.46 5.07
C HIS A 112 24.59 8.15 5.56
N ILE A 113 25.33 7.05 5.52
CA ILE A 113 24.88 5.74 6.00
C ILE A 113 25.82 5.18 7.08
N GLY A 114 25.24 4.42 8.01
CA GLY A 114 25.98 3.80 9.11
C GLY A 114 26.95 2.72 8.63
N ALA A 115 27.97 2.42 9.43
CA ALA A 115 29.02 1.45 9.07
C ALA A 115 28.47 0.05 8.73
N GLU A 116 27.43 -0.41 9.43
CA GLU A 116 26.74 -1.66 9.13
C GLU A 116 26.08 -1.64 7.75
N THR A 117 25.34 -0.57 7.43
CA THR A 117 24.70 -0.39 6.12
C THR A 117 25.73 -0.35 4.99
N ARG A 118 26.89 0.29 5.22
CA ARG A 118 28.01 0.30 4.25
C ARG A 118 28.51 -1.10 3.96
N ALA A 119 28.69 -1.93 5.00
CA ALA A 119 29.12 -3.32 4.83
C ALA A 119 28.11 -4.15 4.04
N HIS A 120 26.80 -3.98 4.31
CA HIS A 120 25.74 -4.65 3.54
C HIS A 120 25.71 -4.18 2.08
N LEU A 121 25.84 -2.87 1.85
CA LEU A 121 25.86 -2.30 0.50
C LEU A 121 27.06 -2.82 -0.31
N ALA A 122 28.27 -2.79 0.27
CA ALA A 122 29.47 -3.30 -0.37
C ALA A 122 29.34 -4.79 -0.75
N LYS A 123 28.74 -5.60 0.14
CA LYS A 123 28.47 -7.02 -0.13
C LYS A 123 27.47 -7.21 -1.28
N TYR A 124 26.41 -6.41 -1.32
CA TYR A 124 25.41 -6.47 -2.39
C TYR A 124 26.03 -6.16 -3.75
N ILE A 125 26.78 -5.06 -3.83
CA ILE A 125 27.38 -4.56 -5.07
C ILE A 125 28.45 -5.53 -5.60
N ALA A 126 29.23 -6.16 -4.72
CA ALA A 126 30.18 -7.19 -5.13
C ALA A 126 29.52 -8.41 -5.81
N GLY A 127 28.24 -8.69 -5.51
CA GLY A 127 27.46 -9.76 -6.13
C GLY A 127 26.62 -9.32 -7.33
N ALA A 128 26.30 -8.03 -7.44
CA ALA A 128 25.46 -7.48 -8.49
C ALA A 128 26.29 -7.16 -9.75
N LYS A 129 26.00 -7.82 -10.88
CA LYS A 129 26.73 -7.62 -12.14
C LYS A 129 26.45 -6.29 -12.83
N GLU A 130 25.31 -5.65 -12.53
CA GLU A 130 24.79 -4.49 -13.28
C GLU A 130 25.00 -3.16 -12.58
N LEU A 131 25.27 -3.15 -11.27
CA LEU A 131 25.35 -1.92 -10.48
C LEU A 131 26.77 -1.36 -10.29
N ALA A 132 27.75 -1.93 -11.00
CA ALA A 132 29.16 -1.63 -10.83
C ALA A 132 29.57 -0.20 -11.27
N SER A 133 28.67 0.58 -11.89
CA SER A 133 28.95 1.96 -12.29
C SER A 133 28.42 2.98 -11.27
N ASP A 134 29.37 3.58 -10.55
CA ASP A 134 29.26 4.84 -9.79
C ASP A 134 27.95 5.13 -9.02
N TYR A 135 27.53 4.18 -8.19
CA TYR A 135 26.42 4.35 -7.26
C TYR A 135 26.70 5.38 -6.14
N THR A 136 27.97 5.76 -5.97
CA THR A 136 28.44 6.53 -4.80
C THR A 136 27.80 7.91 -4.71
N HIS A 137 27.44 8.49 -5.86
CA HIS A 137 26.78 9.78 -5.96
C HIS A 137 25.27 9.73 -5.73
N LEU A 138 24.67 8.56 -5.59
CA LEU A 138 23.23 8.41 -5.36
C LEU A 138 22.90 8.60 -3.88
N LYS A 139 21.84 9.34 -3.59
CA LYS A 139 21.27 9.42 -2.24
C LYS A 139 20.65 8.07 -1.84
N PRO A 140 20.60 7.72 -0.55
CA PRO A 140 20.14 6.42 -0.09
C PRO A 140 18.78 5.98 -0.67
N TRP A 141 17.80 6.89 -0.72
CA TRP A 141 16.47 6.60 -1.26
C TRP A 141 16.47 6.32 -2.76
N PHE A 142 17.37 6.96 -3.53
CA PHE A 142 17.43 6.77 -4.97
C PHE A 142 18.23 5.52 -5.32
N LEU A 143 19.30 5.27 -4.55
CA LEU A 143 20.05 4.03 -4.61
C LEU A 143 19.14 2.81 -4.36
N SER A 144 18.25 2.87 -3.36
CA SER A 144 17.31 1.77 -3.08
C SER A 144 16.29 1.50 -4.18
N VAL A 145 16.12 2.40 -5.15
CA VAL A 145 15.28 2.15 -6.33
C VAL A 145 16.09 1.42 -7.42
N ALA A 146 17.41 1.57 -7.43
CA ALA A 146 18.30 0.99 -8.43
C ALA A 146 18.84 -0.39 -8.06
N ILE A 147 18.89 -0.74 -6.76
CA ILE A 147 19.42 -2.02 -6.24
C ILE A 147 18.34 -3.03 -5.89
#